data_AF-A0A5C1AK82-F1
#
_entry.id   AF-A0A5C1AK82-F1
#
_cell.length_a   1.000
_cell.length_b   1.000
_cell.length_c   1.000
_cell.angle_alpha   90.00
_cell.angle_beta   90.00
_cell.angle_gamma   90.00
#
_symmetry.space_group_name_H-M   'P 1'
#
loop_
_entity.id
_entity.type
_entity.pdbx_description
1 polymer ?
#
loop_
_entity_poly.entity_id
_entity_poly.type
_entity_poly.pdbx_seq_one_letter_code
_entity_poly.pdbx_strand_id
1 'polypeptide(L)'
;MNEILITASLCFCALALVAHSVYTSRAATGKLARGGTNDVLDNRFLELNTGVPYCNRDIVQGCLILGQTGSGKTSGPLFTILRNAMQSGFGLTLLCAKPSDRADYLAMAKKTGREKDVIVIDQTAAHRLNFFDSFRMGAADEVTMARMMSQALDVFAEISSRSGAKSGGGDDQFWVNSYKRKAFVVILLLLLADEPVTPANILAVVHSLPRSPKDLTLASWKDKYCSHCLRTAFARCNADGRKESFRICDEYITLEICTLASKTRSIITAFLTGVLDVLSTGIASKVLASESTFNLADAIARNAIIIVDFPYSAWQQVGQFIAGGIKHLVEIEILKRSIKPETLPHLIGADEAANVLTEYDQTFISMSRQFRGTLVGRHALIDG
;
A
#
# COMPACT_ATOMS: atom_id res chain seq x y z
N MET A 1 7.29 -33.09 20.34
CA MET A 1 7.93 -33.31 19.02
C MET A 1 6.97 -33.96 18.02
N ASN A 2 6.10 -34.89 18.42
CA ASN A 2 5.13 -35.55 17.51
C ASN A 2 3.92 -34.68 17.11
N GLU A 3 3.43 -33.77 17.96
CA GLU A 3 2.26 -32.93 17.59
C GLU A 3 2.59 -31.88 16.51
N ILE A 4 3.80 -31.30 16.54
CA ILE A 4 4.25 -30.33 15.53
C ILE A 4 4.34 -30.98 14.13
N LEU A 5 4.71 -32.25 14.06
CA LEU A 5 4.76 -33.01 12.79
C LEU A 5 3.35 -33.26 12.23
N ILE A 6 2.37 -33.54 13.09
CA ILE A 6 0.98 -33.82 12.67
C ILE A 6 0.30 -32.54 12.17
N THR A 7 0.51 -31.40 12.83
CA THR A 7 -0.07 -30.12 12.39
C THR A 7 0.59 -29.58 11.12
N ALA A 8 1.91 -29.79 10.95
CA ALA A 8 2.60 -29.50 9.70
C ALA A 8 2.04 -30.35 8.56
N SER A 9 1.83 -31.66 8.75
CA SER A 9 1.20 -32.54 7.75
C SER A 9 -0.22 -32.09 7.38
N LEU A 10 -1.03 -31.63 8.33
CA LEU A 10 -2.39 -31.15 8.04
C LEU A 10 -2.40 -29.84 7.24
N CYS A 11 -1.51 -28.89 7.54
CA CYS A 11 -1.35 -27.68 6.72
C CYS A 11 -0.80 -27.99 5.32
N PHE A 12 0.11 -28.96 5.20
CA PHE A 12 0.57 -29.47 3.91
C PHE A 12 -0.56 -30.16 3.13
N CYS A 13 -1.47 -30.87 3.80
CA CYS A 13 -2.67 -31.44 3.17
C CYS A 13 -3.61 -30.36 2.62
N ALA A 14 -3.78 -29.22 3.32
CA ALA A 14 -4.60 -28.12 2.83
C ALA A 14 -3.98 -27.45 1.58
N LEU A 15 -2.66 -27.23 1.57
CA LEU A 15 -1.93 -26.76 0.39
C LEU A 15 -2.02 -27.77 -0.78
N ALA A 16 -1.94 -29.06 -0.47
CA ALA A 16 -2.09 -30.14 -1.44
C ALA A 16 -3.52 -30.22 -2.03
N LEU A 17 -4.57 -29.95 -1.24
CA LEU A 17 -5.96 -29.94 -1.71
C LEU A 17 -6.26 -28.78 -2.67
N VAL A 18 -5.75 -27.57 -2.36
CA VAL A 18 -5.87 -26.42 -3.27
C VAL A 18 -5.08 -26.67 -4.56
N ALA A 19 -3.85 -27.21 -4.45
CA ALA A 19 -3.06 -27.60 -5.62
C ALA A 19 -3.74 -28.68 -6.47
N HIS A 20 -4.38 -29.66 -5.82
CA HIS A 20 -5.11 -30.75 -6.50
C HIS A 20 -6.37 -30.24 -7.20
N SER A 21 -7.13 -29.32 -6.60
CA SER A 21 -8.32 -28.69 -7.22
C SER A 21 -7.97 -27.80 -8.42
N VAL A 22 -6.91 -27.00 -8.30
CA VAL A 22 -6.38 -26.20 -9.43
C VAL A 22 -5.88 -27.12 -10.55
N TYR A 23 -5.26 -28.24 -10.19
CA TYR A 23 -4.78 -29.23 -11.16
C TYR A 23 -5.91 -29.96 -11.88
N THR A 24 -6.94 -30.46 -11.18
CA THR A 24 -8.07 -31.16 -11.83
C THR A 24 -8.81 -30.21 -12.78
N SER A 25 -8.94 -28.93 -12.43
CA SER A 25 -9.46 -27.89 -13.33
C SER A 25 -8.58 -27.67 -14.58
N ARG A 26 -7.24 -27.68 -14.44
CA ARG A 26 -6.30 -27.51 -15.56
C ARG A 26 -6.17 -28.74 -16.46
N ALA A 27 -6.20 -29.94 -15.87
CA ALA A 27 -6.19 -31.21 -16.59
C ALA A 27 -7.50 -31.42 -17.39
N ALA A 28 -8.65 -31.04 -16.82
CA ALA A 28 -9.94 -31.12 -17.49
C ALA A 28 -10.08 -30.12 -18.66
N THR A 29 -9.33 -29.02 -18.66
CA THR A 29 -9.40 -27.97 -19.70
C THR A 29 -8.33 -28.12 -20.79
N GLY A 30 -7.49 -29.16 -20.75
CA GLY A 30 -6.38 -29.34 -21.70
C GLY A 30 -5.31 -28.23 -21.64
N LYS A 31 -5.34 -27.40 -20.58
CA LYS A 31 -4.43 -26.27 -20.35
C LYS A 31 -3.32 -26.63 -19.36
N LEU A 32 -2.73 -27.82 -19.50
CA LEU A 32 -1.37 -28.00 -18.98
C LEU A 32 -0.51 -27.04 -19.80
N ALA A 33 0.03 -26.01 -19.13
CA ALA A 33 0.76 -24.94 -19.79
C ALA A 33 1.83 -25.54 -20.71
N ARG A 34 1.82 -25.07 -21.97
CA ARG A 34 2.80 -25.40 -22.99
C ARG A 34 4.19 -25.15 -22.41
N GLY A 35 4.93 -26.23 -22.14
CA GLY A 35 6.38 -26.17 -22.00
C GLY A 35 6.94 -25.74 -23.35
N GLY A 36 7.27 -24.47 -23.49
CA GLY A 36 7.74 -23.91 -24.75
C GLY A 36 8.40 -22.53 -24.65
N THR A 37 8.48 -21.94 -23.47
CA THR A 37 9.15 -20.65 -23.24
C THR A 37 10.06 -20.79 -22.02
N ASN A 38 11.29 -20.27 -22.07
CA ASN A 38 12.20 -20.11 -20.92
C ASN A 38 11.66 -19.08 -19.90
N ASP A 39 10.37 -19.17 -19.55
CA ASP A 39 9.71 -18.28 -18.59
C ASP A 39 9.98 -18.78 -17.17
N VAL A 40 10.50 -17.90 -16.31
CA VAL A 40 10.82 -18.24 -14.91
C VAL A 40 9.58 -18.63 -14.11
N LEU A 41 8.37 -18.40 -14.62
CA LEU A 41 7.14 -18.86 -14.00
C LEU A 41 6.96 -20.39 -14.05
N ASP A 42 7.63 -21.10 -14.95
CA ASP A 42 7.55 -22.56 -15.04
C ASP A 42 8.59 -23.27 -14.14
N ASN A 43 9.47 -22.51 -13.48
CA ASN A 43 10.40 -23.03 -12.49
C ASN A 43 9.64 -23.59 -11.27
N ARG A 44 10.17 -24.68 -10.70
CA ARG A 44 9.62 -25.31 -9.50
C ARG A 44 9.79 -24.38 -8.29
N PHE A 45 8.72 -24.23 -7.51
CA PHE A 45 8.70 -23.41 -6.30
C PHE A 45 8.65 -24.28 -5.02
N LEU A 46 7.74 -25.25 -4.99
CA LEU A 46 7.58 -26.23 -3.91
C LEU A 46 7.42 -27.63 -4.48
N GLU A 47 7.92 -28.61 -3.74
CA GLU A 47 7.63 -30.02 -3.99
C GLU A 47 6.54 -30.47 -3.03
N LEU A 48 5.37 -30.80 -3.58
CA LEU A 48 4.24 -31.35 -2.83
C LEU A 48 4.29 -32.88 -2.94
N ASN A 49 3.86 -33.58 -1.88
CA ASN A 49 3.78 -35.04 -1.84
C ASN A 49 2.78 -35.66 -2.86
N THR A 50 2.23 -34.85 -3.76
CA THR A 50 1.30 -35.26 -4.82
C THR A 50 2.00 -35.70 -6.10
N GLY A 51 3.33 -35.57 -6.19
CA GLY A 51 4.13 -35.88 -7.39
C GLY A 51 4.04 -34.82 -8.50
N VAL A 52 3.25 -33.75 -8.30
CA VAL A 52 3.13 -32.62 -9.22
C VAL A 52 3.93 -31.44 -8.65
N PRO A 53 4.86 -30.85 -9.43
CA PRO A 53 5.60 -29.68 -8.97
C PRO A 53 4.66 -28.48 -8.84
N TYR A 54 4.69 -27.81 -7.69
CA TYR A 54 4.05 -26.51 -7.50
C TYR A 54 5.02 -25.44 -7.98
N CYS A 55 4.67 -24.73 -9.06
CA CYS A 55 5.59 -23.84 -9.77
C CYS A 55 5.39 -22.36 -9.40
N ASN A 56 6.30 -21.52 -9.87
CA ASN A 56 6.23 -20.07 -9.68
C ASN A 56 4.91 -19.48 -10.21
N ARG A 57 4.35 -20.05 -11.28
CA ARG A 57 3.04 -19.67 -11.84
C ARG A 57 1.88 -19.91 -10.89
N ASP A 58 2.01 -20.86 -9.97
CA ASP A 58 0.97 -21.21 -9.01
C ASP A 58 1.01 -20.28 -7.80
N ILE A 59 2.20 -19.97 -7.27
CA ILE A 59 2.30 -19.06 -6.11
C ILE A 59 1.85 -17.63 -6.44
N VAL A 60 2.06 -17.16 -7.69
CA VAL A 60 1.60 -15.84 -8.12
C VAL A 60 0.08 -15.73 -8.28
N GLN A 61 -0.69 -16.81 -8.11
CA GLN A 61 -2.15 -16.74 -8.04
C GLN A 61 -2.68 -16.25 -6.68
N GLY A 62 -1.80 -16.06 -5.69
CA GLY A 62 -2.20 -15.83 -4.31
C GLY A 62 -2.08 -17.08 -3.46
N CYS A 63 -1.81 -16.89 -2.17
CA CYS A 63 -1.80 -17.97 -1.20
C CYS A 63 -2.43 -17.49 0.09
N LEU A 64 -3.49 -18.18 0.52
CA LEU A 64 -4.17 -17.95 1.78
C LEU A 64 -3.90 -19.14 2.71
N ILE A 65 -3.33 -18.85 3.88
CA ILE A 65 -3.01 -19.86 4.89
C ILE A 65 -4.02 -19.71 6.04
N LEU A 66 -4.86 -20.72 6.23
CA LEU A 66 -5.91 -20.74 7.25
C LEU A 66 -5.60 -21.74 8.38
N GLY A 67 -6.10 -21.45 9.58
CA GLY A 67 -6.10 -22.38 10.72
C GLY A 67 -6.08 -21.66 12.07
N GLN A 68 -6.22 -22.40 13.17
CA GLN A 68 -6.33 -21.85 14.53
C GLN A 68 -5.01 -21.32 15.11
N THR A 69 -5.05 -20.34 16.00
CA THR A 69 -3.86 -19.82 16.69
C THR A 69 -3.04 -20.94 17.34
N GLY A 70 -1.71 -20.91 17.20
CA GLY A 70 -0.82 -21.96 17.72
C GLY A 70 -0.62 -23.15 16.79
N SER A 71 -1.35 -23.28 15.67
CA SER A 71 -1.24 -24.41 14.74
C SER A 71 0.02 -24.44 13.86
N GLY A 72 1.06 -23.66 14.19
CA GLY A 72 2.33 -23.64 13.45
C GLY A 72 2.29 -23.03 12.04
N LYS A 73 1.26 -22.26 11.67
CA LYS A 73 1.12 -21.65 10.32
C LYS A 73 2.29 -20.73 9.93
N THR A 74 2.76 -19.95 10.89
CA THR A 74 3.89 -19.04 10.72
C THR A 74 5.18 -19.83 10.46
N SER A 75 5.53 -20.70 11.40
CA SER A 75 6.77 -21.49 11.37
C SER A 75 6.78 -22.61 10.33
N GLY A 76 5.61 -23.02 9.84
CA GLY A 76 5.43 -24.07 8.85
C GLY A 76 5.25 -23.51 7.43
N PRO A 77 4.00 -23.42 6.92
CA PRO A 77 3.74 -23.07 5.52
C PRO A 77 4.25 -21.67 5.14
N LEU A 78 4.03 -20.64 5.96
CA LEU A 78 4.46 -19.28 5.61
C LEU A 78 5.98 -19.19 5.50
N PHE A 79 6.73 -19.58 6.53
CA PHE A 79 8.19 -19.51 6.50
C PHE A 79 8.80 -20.42 5.42
N THR A 80 8.16 -21.54 5.09
CA THR A 80 8.59 -22.40 3.97
C THR A 80 8.45 -21.67 2.64
N ILE A 81 7.32 -21.00 2.39
CA ILE A 81 7.08 -20.18 1.19
C ILE A 81 8.10 -19.05 1.12
N LEU A 82 8.27 -18.28 2.20
CA LEU A 82 9.18 -17.14 2.24
C LEU A 82 10.64 -17.57 2.00
N ARG A 83 11.08 -18.67 2.62
CA ARG A 83 12.44 -19.19 2.43
C ARG A 83 12.67 -19.63 0.99
N ASN A 84 11.72 -20.36 0.39
CA ASN A 84 11.83 -20.81 -0.99
C ASN A 84 11.81 -19.63 -1.96
N ALA A 85 11.03 -18.59 -1.67
CA ALA A 85 11.04 -17.34 -2.43
C ALA A 85 12.41 -16.65 -2.37
N MET A 86 13.02 -16.54 -1.17
CA MET A 86 14.37 -15.98 -1.03
C MET A 86 15.42 -16.79 -1.81
N GLN A 87 15.38 -18.12 -1.70
CA GLN A 87 16.26 -19.03 -2.45
C GLN A 87 16.09 -18.93 -3.96
N SER A 88 14.85 -18.70 -4.41
CA SER A 88 14.51 -18.52 -5.83
C SER A 88 14.80 -17.12 -6.37
N GLY A 89 15.36 -16.23 -5.54
CA GLY A 89 15.72 -14.87 -5.94
C GLY A 89 14.54 -13.89 -5.99
N PHE A 90 13.37 -14.25 -5.44
CA PHE A 90 12.18 -13.39 -5.50
C PHE A 90 12.39 -12.09 -4.72
N GLY A 91 11.65 -11.06 -5.12
CA GLY A 91 11.43 -9.86 -4.32
C GLY A 91 10.42 -10.15 -3.22
N LEU A 92 10.62 -9.54 -2.05
CA LEU A 92 9.78 -9.80 -0.88
C LEU A 92 9.46 -8.50 -0.15
N THR A 93 8.21 -8.34 0.25
CA THR A 93 7.79 -7.33 1.24
C THR A 93 7.20 -8.07 2.42
N LEU A 94 7.85 -8.01 3.57
CA LEU A 94 7.52 -8.78 4.76
C LEU A 94 6.99 -7.84 5.84
N LEU A 95 5.72 -8.02 6.20
CA LEU A 95 5.05 -7.21 7.22
C LEU A 95 5.16 -7.93 8.56
N CYS A 96 5.97 -7.40 9.48
CA CYS A 96 6.12 -7.98 10.82
C CYS A 96 4.78 -7.91 11.57
N ALA A 97 4.33 -9.03 12.13
CA ALA A 97 3.18 -9.10 13.03
C ALA A 97 3.62 -9.11 14.50
N LYS A 98 4.83 -9.62 14.78
CA LYS A 98 5.45 -9.73 16.11
C LYS A 98 6.86 -9.12 16.13
N PRO A 99 7.36 -8.67 17.29
CA PRO A 99 8.72 -8.14 17.42
C PRO A 99 9.84 -9.11 17.02
N SER A 100 9.59 -10.42 17.14
CA SER A 100 10.55 -11.45 16.75
C SER A 100 10.71 -11.61 15.23
N ASP A 101 9.70 -11.22 14.44
CA ASP A 101 9.62 -11.54 13.01
C ASP A 101 10.80 -10.95 12.22
N ARG A 102 11.24 -9.74 12.58
CA ARG A 102 12.42 -9.12 11.97
C ARG A 102 13.65 -10.01 12.10
N ALA A 103 13.91 -10.57 13.28
CA ALA A 103 15.07 -11.42 13.51
C ALA A 103 14.98 -12.72 12.69
N ASP A 104 13.78 -13.30 12.60
CA ASP A 104 13.53 -14.49 11.79
C ASP A 104 13.74 -14.24 10.30
N TYR A 105 13.23 -13.13 9.78
CA TYR A 105 13.40 -12.74 8.37
C TYR A 105 14.86 -12.42 8.03
N LEU A 106 15.58 -11.71 8.90
CA LEU A 106 17.01 -11.45 8.72
C LEU A 106 17.83 -12.74 8.75
N ALA A 107 17.52 -13.66 9.68
CA ALA A 107 18.17 -14.96 9.73
C ALA A 107 17.90 -15.80 8.47
N MET A 108 16.68 -15.72 7.92
CA MET A 108 16.31 -16.37 6.66
C MET A 108 17.06 -15.78 5.46
N ALA A 109 17.14 -14.44 5.36
CA ALA A 109 17.88 -13.75 4.32
C ALA A 109 19.37 -14.14 4.36
N LYS A 110 19.97 -14.20 5.56
CA LYS A 110 21.35 -14.65 5.74
C LYS A 110 21.56 -16.10 5.29
N LYS A 111 20.69 -17.02 5.72
CA LYS A 111 20.76 -18.45 5.34
C LYS A 111 20.60 -18.69 3.83
N THR A 112 19.95 -17.77 3.13
CA THR A 112 19.72 -17.84 1.68
C THR A 112 20.69 -16.98 0.88
N GLY A 113 21.66 -16.34 1.53
CA GLY A 113 22.66 -15.48 0.87
C GLY A 113 22.12 -14.14 0.38
N ARG A 114 20.90 -13.74 0.79
CA ARG A 114 20.20 -12.53 0.36
C ARG A 114 20.34 -11.36 1.34
N GLU A 115 21.23 -11.43 2.33
CA GLU A 115 21.38 -10.40 3.37
C GLU A 115 21.66 -8.99 2.82
N LYS A 116 22.35 -8.89 1.67
CA LYS A 116 22.68 -7.61 1.01
C LYS A 116 21.50 -6.98 0.27
N ASP A 117 20.42 -7.74 0.05
CA ASP A 117 19.22 -7.27 -0.63
C ASP A 117 18.17 -6.74 0.35
N VAL A 118 18.45 -6.78 1.65
CA VAL A 118 17.52 -6.40 2.70
C VAL A 118 17.47 -4.89 2.87
N ILE A 119 16.26 -4.33 2.86
CA ILE A 119 15.93 -2.99 3.30
C ILE A 119 15.02 -3.12 4.52
N VAL A 120 15.41 -2.54 5.64
CA VAL A 120 14.58 -2.54 6.86
C VAL A 120 14.00 -1.15 7.09
N ILE A 121 12.66 -1.06 7.06
CA ILE A 121 11.91 0.14 7.43
C ILE A 121 11.48 -0.03 8.88
N ASP A 122 12.06 0.77 9.78
CA ASP A 122 11.86 0.65 11.22
C ASP A 122 11.80 2.03 11.91
N GLN A 123 11.70 2.02 13.24
CA GLN A 123 11.60 3.22 14.08
C GLN A 123 12.79 4.19 14.00
N THR A 124 13.95 3.76 13.49
CA THR A 124 15.10 4.64 13.29
C THR A 124 14.85 5.64 12.16
N ALA A 125 13.90 5.33 11.26
CA ALA A 125 13.61 6.08 10.06
C ALA A 125 14.86 6.32 9.19
N ALA A 126 15.79 5.36 9.15
CA ALA A 126 16.91 5.37 8.21
C ALA A 126 16.43 5.13 6.75
N HIS A 127 15.45 4.23 6.59
CA HIS A 127 14.73 4.03 5.34
C HIS A 127 13.35 4.68 5.43
N ARG A 128 13.10 5.67 4.57
CA ARG A 128 11.87 6.47 4.55
C ARG A 128 11.37 6.55 3.12
N LEU A 129 10.06 6.70 2.96
CA LEU A 129 9.39 6.90 1.69
C LEU A 129 8.37 8.02 1.87
N ASN A 130 8.26 8.93 0.92
CA ASN A 130 7.08 9.77 0.84
C ASN A 130 5.95 8.94 0.21
N PHE A 131 4.84 8.82 0.91
CA PHE A 131 3.66 8.08 0.49
C PHE A 131 3.12 8.54 -0.86
N PHE A 132 3.35 9.79 -1.25
CA PHE A 132 2.86 10.29 -2.53
C PHE A 132 3.80 10.05 -3.71
N ASP A 133 5.06 9.64 -3.48
CA ASP A 133 6.07 9.56 -4.55
C ASP A 133 5.72 8.51 -5.62
N SER A 134 5.16 7.37 -5.21
CA SER A 134 4.78 6.29 -6.15
C SER A 134 3.69 6.68 -7.14
N PHE A 135 2.95 7.77 -6.88
CA PHE A 135 1.88 8.27 -7.74
C PHE A 135 2.37 9.28 -8.79
N ARG A 136 3.65 9.70 -8.73
CA ARG A 136 4.27 10.54 -9.76
C ARG A 136 4.62 9.69 -10.98
N MET A 137 3.70 9.59 -11.93
CA MET A 137 3.86 8.82 -13.16
C MET A 137 4.17 9.75 -14.33
N GLY A 138 5.26 9.50 -15.06
CA GLY A 138 5.73 10.40 -16.12
C GLY A 138 4.78 10.66 -17.29
N ALA A 139 3.74 9.83 -17.47
CA ALA A 139 2.71 10.02 -18.49
C ALA A 139 1.41 10.64 -17.97
N ALA A 140 1.26 10.81 -16.65
CA ALA A 140 0.04 11.34 -16.03
C ALA A 140 0.17 12.86 -15.85
N ASP A 141 -0.91 13.59 -16.16
CA ASP A 141 -1.01 15.01 -15.83
C ASP A 141 -1.26 15.22 -14.33
N GLU A 142 -1.12 16.47 -13.86
CA GLU A 142 -1.28 16.79 -12.44
C GLU A 142 -2.68 16.49 -11.90
N VAL A 143 -3.71 16.61 -12.76
CA VAL A 143 -5.10 16.29 -12.40
C VAL A 143 -5.24 14.80 -12.12
N THR A 144 -4.67 13.95 -12.96
CA THR A 144 -4.69 12.49 -12.78
C THR A 144 -3.88 12.10 -11.56
N MET A 145 -2.67 12.65 -11.40
CA MET A 145 -1.84 12.40 -10.21
C MET A 145 -2.57 12.80 -8.92
N ALA A 146 -3.18 13.98 -8.87
CA ALA A 146 -3.94 14.43 -7.71
C ALA A 146 -5.11 13.50 -7.37
N ARG A 147 -5.83 12.98 -8.38
CA ARG A 147 -6.90 11.99 -8.16
C ARG A 147 -6.35 10.72 -7.54
N MET A 148 -5.29 10.16 -8.11
CA MET A 148 -4.68 8.93 -7.59
C MET A 148 -4.18 9.10 -6.15
N MET A 149 -3.47 10.20 -5.86
CA MET A 149 -3.00 10.52 -4.51
C MET A 149 -4.15 10.74 -3.53
N SER A 150 -5.24 11.39 -3.95
CA SER A 150 -6.42 11.58 -3.09
C SER A 150 -7.15 10.28 -2.78
N GLN A 151 -7.19 9.33 -3.74
CA GLN A 151 -7.76 8.00 -3.55
C GLN A 151 -6.87 7.14 -2.65
N ALA A 152 -5.55 7.28 -2.74
CA ALA A 152 -4.61 6.54 -1.89
C ALA A 152 -4.79 6.83 -0.39
N LEU A 153 -5.39 7.97 -0.03
CA LEU A 153 -5.76 8.28 1.35
C LEU A 153 -6.83 7.34 1.92
N ASP A 154 -7.58 6.63 1.07
CA ASP A 154 -8.59 5.65 1.49
C ASP A 154 -7.99 4.51 2.31
N VAL A 155 -6.74 4.13 2.04
CA VAL A 155 -5.99 3.14 2.84
C VAL A 155 -5.95 3.56 4.31
N PHE A 156 -5.67 4.83 4.59
CA PHE A 156 -5.63 5.33 5.97
C PHE A 156 -7.03 5.54 6.54
N ALA A 157 -8.00 5.98 5.74
CA ALA A 157 -9.38 6.11 6.19
C ALA A 157 -9.97 4.74 6.61
N GLU A 158 -9.68 3.68 5.85
CA GLU A 158 -10.14 2.33 6.16
C GLU A 158 -9.48 1.75 7.42
N ILE A 159 -8.17 1.93 7.58
CA ILE A 159 -7.46 1.48 8.78
C ILE A 159 -7.98 2.25 10.02
N SER A 160 -8.31 3.53 9.87
CA SER A 160 -8.89 4.35 10.95
C SER A 160 -10.28 3.86 11.36
N SER A 161 -11.12 3.47 10.39
CA SER A 161 -12.52 3.10 10.65
C SER A 161 -12.68 1.73 11.34
N ARG A 162 -11.66 0.86 11.29
CA ARG A 162 -11.67 -0.46 11.96
C ARG A 162 -11.71 -0.38 13.49
N SER A 163 -11.27 0.73 14.07
CA SER A 163 -11.28 0.95 15.52
C SER A 163 -12.52 1.71 16.01
N GLY A 164 -13.41 2.14 15.10
CA GLY A 164 -14.65 2.84 15.42
C GLY A 164 -15.90 1.98 15.20
N ALA A 165 -16.97 2.25 15.95
CA ALA A 165 -18.27 1.66 15.67
C ALA A 165 -18.71 2.10 14.26
N LYS A 166 -19.04 1.12 13.40
CA LYS A 166 -19.56 1.37 12.03
C LYS A 166 -20.81 2.28 12.11
N SER A 167 -20.68 3.56 11.80
CA SER A 167 -21.81 4.38 11.39
C SER A 167 -21.98 4.18 9.88
N GLY A 168 -23.04 3.47 9.51
CA GLY A 168 -23.41 3.19 8.12
C GLY A 168 -24.58 4.06 7.69
N GLY A 169 -24.42 5.40 7.77
CA GLY A 169 -25.46 6.35 7.40
C GLY A 169 -25.17 7.09 6.09
N GLY A 170 -26.21 7.53 5.37
CA GLY A 170 -26.06 8.34 4.14
C GLY A 170 -25.34 9.68 4.34
N ASP A 171 -25.34 10.22 5.56
CA ASP A 171 -24.58 11.42 5.92
C ASP A 171 -23.06 11.15 5.89
N ASP A 172 -22.63 9.93 6.29
CA ASP A 172 -21.21 9.53 6.25
C ASP A 172 -20.67 9.51 4.81
N GLN A 173 -21.47 9.06 3.84
CA GLN A 173 -21.06 9.06 2.44
C GLN A 173 -20.88 10.48 1.88
N PHE A 174 -21.74 11.42 2.29
CA PHE A 174 -21.57 12.83 1.92
C PHE A 174 -20.27 13.40 2.48
N TRP A 175 -19.95 13.13 3.75
CA TRP A 175 -18.72 13.57 4.38
C TRP A 175 -17.48 12.96 3.72
N VAL A 176 -17.55 11.66 3.41
CA VAL A 176 -16.51 10.93 2.67
C VAL A 176 -16.24 11.59 1.31
N ASN A 177 -17.28 11.83 0.52
CA ASN A 177 -17.13 12.44 -0.79
C ASN A 177 -16.58 13.88 -0.71
N SER A 178 -17.02 14.63 0.31
CA SER A 178 -16.62 16.03 0.51
C SER A 178 -15.15 16.18 0.91
N TYR A 179 -14.64 15.34 1.81
CA TYR A 179 -13.22 15.40 2.18
C TYR A 179 -12.32 14.92 1.04
N LYS A 180 -12.74 13.90 0.27
CA LYS A 180 -12.01 13.45 -0.93
C LYS A 180 -11.88 14.56 -1.96
N ARG A 181 -12.97 15.31 -2.22
CA ARG A 181 -12.94 16.49 -3.09
C ARG A 181 -11.96 17.54 -2.58
N LYS A 182 -11.97 17.84 -1.28
CA LYS A 182 -11.03 18.76 -0.65
C LYS A 182 -9.58 18.27 -0.81
N ALA A 183 -9.30 17.01 -0.51
CA ALA A 183 -7.97 16.41 -0.63
C ALA A 183 -7.47 16.50 -2.08
N PHE A 184 -8.30 16.10 -3.04
CA PHE A 184 -8.00 16.22 -4.47
C PHE A 184 -7.60 17.65 -4.87
N VAL A 185 -8.40 18.65 -4.50
CA VAL A 185 -8.12 20.05 -4.89
C VAL A 185 -6.84 20.57 -4.23
N VAL A 186 -6.62 20.26 -2.95
CA VAL A 186 -5.43 20.70 -2.22
C VAL A 186 -4.16 20.05 -2.78
N ILE A 187 -4.21 18.74 -3.08
CA ILE A 187 -3.08 18.04 -3.70
C ILE A 187 -2.82 18.59 -5.10
N LEU A 188 -3.87 18.82 -5.90
CA LEU A 188 -3.74 19.44 -7.22
C LEU A 188 -3.08 20.81 -7.13
N LEU A 189 -3.49 21.64 -6.16
CA LEU A 189 -2.90 22.95 -5.95
C LEU A 189 -1.39 22.86 -5.66
N LEU A 190 -0.97 21.92 -4.80
CA LEU A 190 0.45 21.70 -4.50
C LEU A 190 1.21 21.26 -5.75
N LEU A 191 0.66 20.33 -6.54
CA LEU A 191 1.28 19.88 -7.80
C LEU A 191 1.42 21.02 -8.82
N LEU A 192 0.37 21.83 -9.02
CA LEU A 192 0.42 22.97 -9.95
C LEU A 192 1.35 24.09 -9.48
N ALA A 193 1.50 24.25 -8.16
CA ALA A 193 2.45 25.18 -7.54
C ALA A 193 3.89 24.64 -7.47
N ASP A 194 4.10 23.35 -7.79
CA ASP A 194 5.39 22.63 -7.66
C ASP A 194 5.91 22.57 -6.23
N GLU A 195 4.98 22.51 -5.30
CA GLU A 195 5.27 22.27 -3.89
C GLU A 195 5.32 20.76 -3.61
N PRO A 196 6.15 20.30 -2.66
CA PRO A 196 6.14 18.91 -2.23
C PRO A 196 4.74 18.49 -1.74
N VAL A 197 4.21 17.41 -2.29
CA VAL A 197 2.98 16.80 -1.78
C VAL A 197 3.36 15.98 -0.55
N THR A 198 3.08 16.53 0.63
CA THR A 198 3.29 15.90 1.92
C THR A 198 2.06 16.15 2.81
N PRO A 199 1.77 15.29 3.80
CA PRO A 199 0.71 15.52 4.79
C PRO A 199 0.81 16.92 5.44
N ALA A 200 2.03 17.35 5.79
CA ALA A 200 2.27 18.67 6.36
C ALA A 200 1.87 19.82 5.41
N ASN A 201 2.27 19.74 4.14
CA ASN A 201 1.91 20.76 3.15
C ASN A 201 0.41 20.74 2.82
N ILE A 202 -0.22 19.57 2.78
CA ILE A 202 -1.68 19.43 2.61
C ILE A 202 -2.40 20.13 3.78
N LEU A 203 -2.03 19.84 5.02
CA LEU A 203 -2.62 20.49 6.20
C LEU A 203 -2.35 22.00 6.24
N ALA A 204 -1.15 22.44 5.84
CA ALA A 204 -0.81 23.86 5.75
C ALA A 204 -1.74 24.61 4.79
N VAL A 205 -2.05 24.03 3.62
CA VAL A 205 -3.04 24.59 2.69
C VAL A 205 -4.43 24.58 3.33
N VAL A 206 -4.87 23.45 3.89
CA VAL A 206 -6.20 23.31 4.51
C VAL A 206 -6.45 24.33 5.61
N HIS A 207 -5.47 24.57 6.49
CA HIS A 207 -5.57 25.54 7.58
C HIS A 207 -5.50 27.00 7.11
N SER A 208 -4.98 27.25 5.91
CA SER A 208 -4.89 28.57 5.31
C SER A 208 -5.99 28.88 4.28
N LEU A 209 -6.94 27.96 4.05
CA LEU A 209 -8.10 28.19 3.20
C LEU A 209 -8.91 29.42 3.65
N PRO A 210 -9.51 30.17 2.71
CA PRO A 210 -10.42 31.27 3.03
C PRO A 210 -11.67 30.74 3.72
N ARG A 211 -12.14 31.45 4.75
CA ARG A 211 -13.33 31.07 5.54
C ARG A 211 -14.59 31.76 5.04
N SER A 212 -14.43 32.82 4.25
CA SER A 212 -15.50 33.59 3.65
C SER A 212 -15.01 34.27 2.37
N PRO A 213 -15.90 34.71 1.46
CA PRO A 213 -15.49 35.48 0.29
C PRO A 213 -14.76 36.79 0.66
N LYS A 214 -15.04 37.36 1.84
CA LYS A 214 -14.36 38.57 2.33
C LYS A 214 -12.88 38.32 2.60
N ASP A 215 -12.49 37.11 3.00
CA ASP A 215 -11.10 36.78 3.30
C ASP A 215 -10.20 36.96 2.07
N LEU A 216 -10.73 36.71 0.86
CA LEU A 216 -10.00 36.80 -0.40
C LEU A 216 -9.44 38.21 -0.68
N THR A 217 -10.06 39.25 -0.11
CA THR A 217 -9.61 40.64 -0.30
C THR A 217 -8.66 41.12 0.81
N LEU A 218 -8.56 40.38 1.93
CA LEU A 218 -7.74 40.76 3.07
C LEU A 218 -6.24 40.54 2.80
N ALA A 219 -5.43 41.56 3.10
CA ALA A 219 -3.97 41.43 3.05
C ALA A 219 -3.46 40.27 3.91
N SER A 220 -4.04 40.08 5.09
CA SER A 220 -3.69 38.99 6.01
C SER A 220 -3.97 37.58 5.47
N TRP A 221 -4.84 37.42 4.48
CA TRP A 221 -5.01 36.14 3.79
C TRP A 221 -4.04 35.97 2.62
N LYS A 222 -3.68 37.07 1.93
CA LYS A 222 -2.72 37.06 0.82
C LYS A 222 -1.32 36.56 1.22
N ASP A 223 -0.96 36.75 2.48
CA ASP A 223 0.31 36.29 3.05
C ASP A 223 0.29 34.82 3.50
N LYS A 224 -0.87 34.14 3.44
CA LYS A 224 -0.99 32.74 3.85
C LYS A 224 -0.55 31.76 2.76
N TYR A 225 -0.17 30.57 3.18
CA TYR A 225 0.35 29.50 2.32
C TYR A 225 -0.59 29.13 1.15
N CYS A 226 -1.89 28.92 1.39
CA CYS A 226 -2.86 28.66 0.32
C CYS A 226 -2.88 29.78 -0.75
N SER A 227 -2.81 31.04 -0.34
CA SER A 227 -2.77 32.18 -1.27
C SER A 227 -1.44 32.24 -2.04
N HIS A 228 -0.33 31.89 -1.39
CA HIS A 228 0.95 31.73 -2.07
C HIS A 228 0.89 30.64 -3.15
N CYS A 229 0.45 29.43 -2.81
CA CYS A 229 0.32 28.33 -3.77
C CYS A 229 -0.62 28.68 -4.94
N LEU A 230 -1.76 29.34 -4.67
CA LEU A 230 -2.69 29.79 -5.72
C LEU A 230 -2.04 30.75 -6.71
N ARG A 231 -1.30 31.75 -6.22
CA ARG A 231 -0.60 32.72 -7.09
C ARG A 231 0.50 32.05 -7.91
N THR A 232 1.28 31.16 -7.28
CA THR A 232 2.34 30.39 -7.96
C THR A 232 1.75 29.49 -9.04
N ALA A 233 0.70 28.72 -8.72
CA ALA A 233 0.00 27.86 -9.66
C ALA A 233 -0.60 28.65 -10.84
N PHE A 234 -1.23 29.80 -10.57
CA PHE A 234 -1.76 30.67 -11.63
C PHE A 234 -0.67 31.14 -12.60
N ALA A 235 0.45 31.63 -12.07
CA ALA A 235 1.57 32.11 -12.88
C ALA A 235 2.13 30.99 -13.79
N ARG A 236 2.35 29.80 -13.22
CA ARG A 236 2.86 28.63 -13.95
C ARG A 236 1.86 28.12 -15.00
N CYS A 237 0.61 27.90 -14.63
CA CYS A 237 -0.41 27.40 -15.54
C CYS A 237 -0.75 28.37 -16.68
N ASN A 238 -0.61 29.68 -16.47
CA ASN A 238 -0.74 30.66 -17.55
C ASN A 238 0.40 30.58 -18.55
N ALA A 239 1.64 30.40 -18.08
CA ALA A 239 2.80 30.25 -18.94
C ALA A 239 2.74 28.95 -19.76
N ASP A 240 2.30 27.86 -19.14
CA ASP A 240 2.27 26.52 -19.75
C ASP A 240 0.96 26.20 -20.50
N GLY A 241 -0.02 27.11 -20.51
CA GLY A 241 -1.33 26.89 -21.14
C GLY A 241 -2.29 25.95 -20.39
N ARG A 242 -1.97 25.56 -19.15
CA ARG A 242 -2.75 24.61 -18.30
C ARG A 242 -3.87 25.29 -17.50
N LYS A 243 -4.55 26.26 -18.10
CA LYS A 243 -5.55 27.11 -17.41
C LYS A 243 -6.72 26.30 -16.85
N GLU A 244 -7.13 25.23 -17.53
CA GLU A 244 -8.25 24.40 -17.09
C GLU A 244 -7.93 23.62 -15.80
N SER A 245 -6.71 23.09 -15.67
CA SER A 245 -6.27 22.42 -14.43
C SER A 245 -6.26 23.39 -13.25
N PHE A 246 -5.79 24.63 -13.46
CA PHE A 246 -5.82 25.67 -12.42
C PHE A 246 -7.24 26.08 -12.03
N ARG A 247 -8.14 26.19 -13.01
CA ARG A 247 -9.53 26.60 -12.81
C ARG A 247 -10.25 25.72 -11.78
N ILE A 248 -9.96 24.41 -11.76
CA ILE A 248 -10.49 23.48 -10.76
C ILE A 248 -10.15 23.91 -9.33
N CYS A 249 -8.91 24.32 -9.09
CA CYS A 249 -8.47 24.80 -7.78
C CYS A 249 -9.06 26.17 -7.45
N ASP A 250 -9.05 27.07 -8.42
CA ASP A 250 -9.55 28.44 -8.25
C ASP A 250 -11.04 28.47 -7.90
N GLU A 251 -11.88 27.78 -8.67
CA GLU A 251 -13.33 27.72 -8.41
C GLU A 251 -13.64 27.09 -7.05
N TYR A 252 -12.97 25.99 -6.69
CA TYR A 252 -13.20 25.35 -5.40
C TYR A 252 -12.79 26.27 -4.23
N ILE A 253 -11.64 26.93 -4.31
CA ILE A 253 -11.10 27.71 -3.19
C ILE A 253 -11.77 29.08 -3.07
N THR A 254 -12.04 29.75 -4.19
CA THR A 254 -12.54 31.13 -4.21
C THR A 254 -14.06 31.24 -4.31
N LEU A 255 -14.76 30.17 -4.69
CA LEU A 255 -16.22 30.15 -4.79
C LEU A 255 -16.86 29.08 -3.89
N GLU A 256 -16.41 27.83 -3.95
CA GLU A 256 -17.09 26.72 -3.25
C GLU A 256 -16.82 26.75 -1.72
N ILE A 257 -15.57 26.51 -1.29
CA ILE A 257 -15.26 26.30 0.14
C ILE A 257 -15.54 27.52 1.02
N CYS A 258 -15.37 28.73 0.46
CA CYS A 258 -15.57 29.96 1.19
C CYS A 258 -17.06 30.35 1.31
N THR A 259 -17.93 29.82 0.44
CA THR A 259 -19.39 30.05 0.53
C THR A 259 -20.12 28.97 1.33
N LEU A 260 -19.50 27.80 1.55
CA LEU A 260 -20.05 26.78 2.43
C LEU A 260 -20.33 27.31 3.84
N ALA A 261 -21.41 26.79 4.44
CA ALA A 261 -21.74 27.05 5.83
C ALA A 261 -20.56 26.67 6.75
N SER A 262 -20.35 27.46 7.82
CA SER A 262 -19.22 27.31 8.72
C SER A 262 -19.13 25.91 9.33
N LYS A 263 -20.26 25.35 9.77
CA LYS A 263 -20.34 23.99 10.32
C LYS A 263 -19.90 22.93 9.30
N THR A 264 -20.41 23.00 8.07
CA THR A 264 -20.06 22.06 6.99
C THR A 264 -18.58 22.10 6.67
N ARG A 265 -18.00 23.29 6.51
CA ARG A 265 -16.56 23.45 6.25
C ARG A 265 -15.71 22.86 7.37
N SER A 266 -16.08 23.12 8.63
CA SER A 266 -15.38 22.59 9.79
C SER A 266 -15.42 21.06 9.84
N ILE A 267 -16.57 20.43 9.55
CA ILE A 267 -16.69 18.97 9.51
C ILE A 267 -15.79 18.39 8.42
N ILE A 268 -15.83 18.92 7.19
CA ILE A 268 -14.97 18.44 6.09
C ILE A 268 -13.49 18.58 6.45
N THR A 269 -13.10 19.69 7.10
CA THR A 269 -11.72 19.90 7.55
C THR A 269 -11.35 18.89 8.65
N ALA A 270 -12.23 18.62 9.60
CA ALA A 270 -11.98 17.65 10.67
C ALA A 270 -11.77 16.23 10.12
N PHE A 271 -12.58 15.79 9.15
CA PHE A 271 -12.40 14.49 8.50
C PHE A 271 -11.04 14.37 7.80
N LEU A 272 -10.68 15.33 6.95
CA LEU A 272 -9.39 15.31 6.26
C LEU A 272 -8.22 15.38 7.25
N THR A 273 -8.35 16.20 8.30
CA THR A 273 -7.34 16.30 9.35
C THR A 273 -7.18 14.96 10.06
N GLY A 274 -8.27 14.29 10.42
CA GLY A 274 -8.22 12.97 11.08
C GLY A 274 -7.50 11.90 10.26
N VAL A 275 -7.74 11.85 8.94
CA VAL A 275 -7.02 10.91 8.04
C VAL A 275 -5.53 11.23 7.96
N LEU A 276 -5.17 12.53 7.95
CA LEU A 276 -3.79 12.97 7.80
C LEU A 276 -3.00 13.05 9.11
N ASP A 277 -3.66 13.10 10.26
CA ASP A 277 -3.03 13.37 11.56
C ASP A 277 -1.97 12.30 11.92
N VAL A 278 -2.29 11.05 11.62
CA VAL A 278 -1.36 9.92 11.78
C VAL A 278 -0.11 10.10 10.91
N LEU A 279 -0.28 10.57 9.67
CA LEU A 279 0.85 10.83 8.76
C LEU A 279 1.59 12.14 9.07
N SER A 280 1.02 12.97 9.93
CA SER A 280 1.55 14.29 10.27
C SER A 280 2.29 14.30 11.61
N THR A 281 2.20 13.22 12.37
CA THR A 281 2.79 13.12 13.71
C THR A 281 3.63 11.86 13.91
N GLY A 282 4.49 11.90 14.92
CA GLY A 282 5.21 10.72 15.43
C GLY A 282 6.08 10.00 14.38
N ILE A 283 6.15 8.68 14.53
CA ILE A 283 7.01 7.85 13.69
C ILE A 283 6.44 7.63 12.27
N ALA A 284 5.12 7.59 12.12
CA ALA A 284 4.48 7.43 10.82
C ALA A 284 4.82 8.59 9.88
N SER A 285 4.82 9.82 10.39
CA SER A 285 5.29 10.98 9.62
C SER A 285 6.76 10.87 9.19
N LYS A 286 7.64 10.45 10.10
CA LYS A 286 9.06 10.26 9.77
C LYS A 286 9.28 9.20 8.69
N VAL A 287 8.47 8.13 8.67
CA VAL A 287 8.64 7.01 7.74
C VAL A 287 7.93 7.25 6.41
N LEU A 288 6.71 7.80 6.42
CA LEU A 288 5.80 7.90 5.26
C LEU A 288 5.62 9.32 4.69
N ALA A 289 6.04 10.36 5.40
CA ALA A 289 5.76 11.75 5.02
C ALA A 289 7.04 12.58 4.78
N SER A 290 8.20 11.97 5.00
CA SER A 290 9.51 12.60 4.78
C SER A 290 10.02 12.30 3.37
N GLU A 291 11.08 13.01 2.96
CA GLU A 291 11.79 12.71 1.71
C GLU A 291 12.21 11.23 1.66
N SER A 292 11.93 10.59 0.52
CA SER A 292 12.30 9.20 0.25
C SER A 292 13.81 9.03 0.27
N THR A 293 14.32 8.10 1.08
CA THR A 293 15.76 7.83 1.16
C THR A 293 16.23 6.75 0.19
N PHE A 294 15.29 6.06 -0.47
CA PHE A 294 15.56 5.11 -1.53
C PHE A 294 14.40 5.10 -2.53
N ASN A 295 14.67 4.66 -3.77
CA ASN A 295 13.66 4.50 -4.79
C ASN A 295 12.99 3.11 -4.65
N LEU A 296 11.68 3.10 -4.37
CA LEU A 296 10.93 1.85 -4.19
C LEU A 296 10.80 1.04 -5.49
N ALA A 297 10.62 1.70 -6.64
CA ALA A 297 10.54 1.04 -7.93
C ALA A 297 11.85 0.30 -8.26
N ASP A 298 13.00 0.94 -8.00
CA ASP A 298 14.31 0.32 -8.18
C ASP A 298 14.51 -0.86 -7.22
N ALA A 299 14.06 -0.74 -5.96
CA ALA A 299 14.10 -1.83 -4.98
C ALA A 299 13.28 -3.04 -5.46
N ILE A 300 12.10 -2.83 -6.01
CA ILE A 300 11.26 -3.91 -6.56
C ILE A 300 11.88 -4.49 -7.84
N ALA A 301 12.41 -3.65 -8.73
CA ALA A 301 13.04 -4.09 -9.98
C ALA A 301 14.26 -4.99 -9.72
N ARG A 302 15.02 -4.73 -8.65
CA ARG A 302 16.17 -5.56 -8.23
C ARG A 302 15.81 -6.70 -7.29
N ASN A 303 14.52 -7.00 -7.11
CA ASN A 303 14.02 -8.07 -6.24
C ASN A 303 14.48 -7.95 -4.77
N ALA A 304 14.51 -6.73 -4.22
CA ALA A 304 14.89 -6.49 -2.83
C ALA A 304 13.96 -7.19 -1.82
N ILE A 305 14.46 -7.39 -0.60
CA ILE A 305 13.70 -7.89 0.55
C ILE A 305 13.40 -6.71 1.48
N ILE A 306 12.18 -6.20 1.42
CA ILE A 306 11.71 -5.07 2.23
C ILE A 306 11.06 -5.63 3.50
N ILE A 307 11.64 -5.34 4.66
CA ILE A 307 11.09 -5.72 5.97
C ILE A 307 10.47 -4.48 6.59
N VAL A 308 9.17 -4.54 6.92
CA VAL A 308 8.45 -3.47 7.61
C VAL A 308 8.33 -3.86 9.09
N ASP A 309 9.21 -3.29 9.92
CA ASP A 309 9.36 -3.64 11.34
C ASP A 309 8.48 -2.77 12.25
N PHE A 310 7.17 -2.85 12.01
CA PHE A 310 6.15 -2.17 12.80
C PHE A 310 5.05 -3.14 13.27
N PRO A 311 5.41 -4.17 14.06
CA PRO A 311 4.46 -5.18 14.51
C PRO A 311 3.32 -4.57 15.34
N TYR A 312 2.09 -4.98 15.04
CA TYR A 312 0.89 -4.50 15.72
C TYR A 312 0.96 -4.64 17.24
N SER A 313 1.53 -5.74 17.73
CA SER A 313 1.68 -5.99 19.18
C SER A 313 2.51 -4.94 19.92
N ALA A 314 3.42 -4.23 19.23
CA ALA A 314 4.23 -3.17 19.80
C ALA A 314 3.73 -1.76 19.42
N TRP A 315 3.23 -1.59 18.19
CA TRP A 315 2.90 -0.28 17.62
C TRP A 315 1.41 0.00 17.51
N GLN A 316 0.56 -0.97 17.82
CA GLN A 316 -0.89 -0.89 17.72
C GLN A 316 -1.33 -0.36 16.34
N GLN A 317 -2.32 0.52 16.30
CA GLN A 317 -2.86 1.09 15.08
C GLN A 317 -1.80 1.86 14.26
N VAL A 318 -0.83 2.52 14.90
CA VAL A 318 0.26 3.21 14.19
C VAL A 318 1.06 2.24 13.32
N GLY A 319 1.30 1.03 13.81
CA GLY A 319 1.96 -0.01 13.03
C GLY A 319 1.14 -0.46 11.82
N GLN A 320 -0.19 -0.53 11.95
CA GLN A 320 -1.08 -0.85 10.83
C GLN A 320 -1.06 0.23 9.76
N PHE A 321 -1.06 1.51 10.15
CA PHE A 321 -0.96 2.61 9.20
C PHE A 321 0.36 2.57 8.41
N ILE A 322 1.48 2.33 9.09
CA ILE A 322 2.78 2.25 8.41
C ILE A 322 2.84 1.02 7.50
N ALA A 323 2.48 -0.16 8.02
CA ALA A 323 2.50 -1.40 7.24
C ALA A 323 1.54 -1.33 6.04
N GLY A 324 0.32 -0.84 6.23
CA GLY A 324 -0.68 -0.66 5.18
C GLY A 324 -0.25 0.37 4.14
N GLY A 325 0.31 1.50 4.57
CA GLY A 325 0.85 2.52 3.68
C GLY A 325 1.98 1.99 2.80
N ILE A 326 3.01 1.38 3.40
CA ILE A 326 4.14 0.80 2.64
C ILE A 326 3.67 -0.32 1.71
N LYS A 327 2.78 -1.20 2.18
CA LYS A 327 2.21 -2.27 1.37
C LYS A 327 1.50 -1.70 0.14
N HIS A 328 0.69 -0.66 0.31
CA HIS A 328 0.01 -0.01 -0.80
C HIS A 328 0.99 0.57 -1.85
N LEU A 329 2.09 1.19 -1.41
CA LEU A 329 3.12 1.67 -2.34
C LEU A 329 3.77 0.52 -3.11
N VAL A 330 4.07 -0.58 -2.43
CA VAL A 330 4.62 -1.79 -3.06
C VAL A 330 3.64 -2.35 -4.09
N GLU A 331 2.35 -2.43 -3.77
CA GLU A 331 1.31 -2.89 -4.70
C GLU A 331 1.26 -2.01 -5.95
N ILE A 332 1.28 -0.69 -5.79
CA ILE A 332 1.30 0.27 -6.89
C ILE A 332 2.53 0.08 -7.78
N GLU A 333 3.73 -0.01 -7.19
CA GLU A 333 4.96 -0.18 -7.96
C GLU A 333 5.04 -1.55 -8.66
N ILE A 334 4.49 -2.61 -8.05
CA ILE A 334 4.32 -3.90 -8.72
C ILE A 334 3.43 -3.75 -9.96
N LEU A 335 2.30 -3.04 -9.86
CA LEU A 335 1.36 -2.87 -10.99
C LEU A 335 1.89 -1.92 -12.08
N LYS A 336 2.89 -1.09 -11.77
CA LYS A 336 3.53 -0.18 -12.74
C LYS A 336 4.67 -0.82 -13.53
N ARG A 337 5.29 -1.88 -13.00
CA ARG A 337 6.54 -2.41 -13.56
C ARG A 337 6.33 -3.11 -14.91
N SER A 338 7.32 -3.00 -15.79
CA SER A 338 7.36 -3.77 -17.03
C SER A 338 7.77 -5.22 -16.76
N ILE A 339 7.12 -6.17 -17.44
CA ILE A 339 7.35 -7.60 -17.25
C ILE A 339 8.05 -8.20 -18.47
N LYS A 340 9.10 -8.98 -18.20
CA LYS A 340 9.83 -9.80 -19.16
C LYS A 340 9.78 -11.27 -18.74
N PRO A 341 10.07 -12.24 -19.63
CA PRO A 341 10.10 -13.66 -19.28
C PRO A 341 10.96 -14.00 -18.07
N GLU A 342 12.04 -13.26 -17.85
CA GLU A 342 12.99 -13.40 -16.74
C GLU A 342 12.58 -12.68 -15.44
N THR A 343 11.54 -11.83 -15.46
CA THR A 343 11.13 -11.05 -14.29
C THR A 343 10.69 -11.96 -13.16
N LEU A 344 11.40 -11.96 -12.04
CA LEU A 344 11.03 -12.79 -10.90
C LEU A 344 9.78 -12.24 -10.18
N PRO A 345 8.99 -13.12 -9.54
CA PRO A 345 7.89 -12.70 -8.70
C PRO A 345 8.27 -11.80 -7.52
N HIS A 346 7.34 -10.95 -7.11
CA HIS A 346 7.42 -10.18 -5.85
C HIS A 346 6.28 -10.59 -4.92
N LEU A 347 6.62 -11.07 -3.73
CA LEU A 347 5.66 -11.60 -2.75
C LEU A 347 5.49 -10.64 -1.59
N ILE A 348 4.26 -10.28 -1.27
CA ILE A 348 3.92 -9.56 -0.04
C ILE A 348 3.50 -10.60 0.99
N GLY A 349 4.28 -10.77 2.06
CA GLY A 349 4.01 -11.73 3.13
C GLY A 349 3.39 -11.08 4.36
N ALA A 350 2.25 -11.61 4.83
CA ALA A 350 1.54 -11.12 6.01
C ALA A 350 1.07 -12.28 6.93
N ASP A 351 1.70 -12.45 8.10
CA ASP A 351 1.38 -13.51 9.09
C ASP A 351 0.05 -13.28 9.82
N GLU A 352 -0.50 -12.06 9.78
CA GLU A 352 -1.87 -11.78 10.23
C GLU A 352 -2.51 -10.76 9.28
N ALA A 353 -2.87 -11.24 8.09
CA ALA A 353 -3.29 -10.41 6.96
C ALA A 353 -4.49 -9.51 7.31
N ALA A 354 -5.41 -9.96 8.16
CA ALA A 354 -6.57 -9.16 8.59
C ALA A 354 -6.19 -7.80 9.22
N ASN A 355 -4.99 -7.67 9.79
CA ASN A 355 -4.53 -6.41 10.37
C ASN A 355 -4.11 -5.38 9.32
N VAL A 356 -3.84 -5.81 8.09
CA VAL A 356 -3.19 -4.98 7.05
C VAL A 356 -3.87 -5.04 5.69
N LEU A 357 -4.82 -5.96 5.47
CA LEU A 357 -5.69 -5.97 4.29
C LEU A 357 -6.48 -4.66 4.22
N THR A 358 -6.93 -4.27 3.03
CA THR A 358 -7.71 -3.10 2.67
C THR A 358 -8.58 -3.44 1.45
N GLU A 359 -9.54 -2.60 1.09
CA GLU A 359 -10.34 -2.79 -0.12
C GLU A 359 -9.47 -2.82 -1.39
N TYR A 360 -8.36 -2.08 -1.40
CA TYR A 360 -7.44 -2.06 -2.53
C TYR A 360 -6.77 -3.42 -2.80
N ASP A 361 -6.59 -4.27 -1.78
CA ASP A 361 -6.01 -5.61 -1.95
C ASP A 361 -6.86 -6.47 -2.89
N GLN A 362 -8.18 -6.28 -2.92
CA GLN A 362 -9.06 -6.99 -3.84
C GLN A 362 -8.72 -6.63 -5.30
N THR A 363 -8.54 -5.33 -5.57
CA THR A 363 -8.09 -4.84 -6.88
C THR A 363 -6.71 -5.39 -7.20
N PHE A 364 -5.76 -5.28 -6.27
CA PHE A 364 -4.40 -5.77 -6.46
C PHE A 364 -4.37 -7.28 -6.78
N ILE A 365 -5.04 -8.13 -5.99
CA ILE A 365 -5.05 -9.59 -6.20
C ILE A 365 -5.64 -9.93 -7.58
N SER A 366 -6.67 -9.21 -8.03
CA SER A 366 -7.30 -9.46 -9.34
C SER A 366 -6.39 -9.17 -10.54
N MET A 367 -5.41 -8.27 -10.37
CA MET A 367 -4.54 -7.79 -11.46
C MET A 367 -3.09 -8.27 -11.34
N SER A 368 -2.59 -8.46 -10.12
CA SER A 368 -1.16 -8.63 -9.80
C SER A 368 -0.49 -9.83 -10.46
N ARG A 369 -1.25 -10.88 -10.79
CA ARG A 369 -0.73 -12.08 -11.48
C ARG A 369 0.04 -11.74 -12.76
N GLN A 370 -0.50 -10.87 -13.61
CA GLN A 370 0.16 -10.52 -14.88
C GLN A 370 1.45 -9.73 -14.64
N PHE A 371 1.52 -9.03 -13.50
CA PHE A 371 2.69 -8.31 -13.02
C PHE A 371 3.61 -9.16 -12.15
N ARG A 372 3.34 -10.47 -12.04
CA ARG A 372 4.10 -11.43 -11.20
C ARG A 372 4.17 -10.98 -9.73
N GLY A 373 3.19 -10.22 -9.28
CA GLY A 373 3.02 -9.84 -7.88
C GLY A 373 2.03 -10.76 -7.20
N THR A 374 2.14 -10.93 -5.89
CA THR A 374 1.12 -11.66 -5.13
C THR A 374 1.13 -11.33 -3.65
N LEU A 375 -0.01 -11.53 -3.00
CA LEU A 375 -0.17 -11.46 -1.55
C LEU A 375 -0.24 -12.89 -0.99
N VAL A 376 0.65 -13.19 -0.05
CA VAL A 376 0.67 -14.41 0.76
C VAL A 376 0.21 -14.03 2.16
N GLY A 377 -1.08 -14.25 2.41
CA GLY A 377 -1.73 -13.88 3.65
C GLY A 377 -2.01 -15.08 4.54
N ARG A 378 -1.85 -14.92 5.84
CA ARG A 378 -2.32 -15.86 6.86
C ARG A 378 -3.43 -15.23 7.67
N HIS A 379 -4.46 -16.02 8.00
CA HIS A 379 -5.56 -15.60 8.86
C HIS A 379 -5.86 -16.68 9.91
N ALA A 380 -6.13 -16.26 11.15
CA ALA A 380 -6.69 -17.15 12.16
C ALA A 380 -8.15 -17.48 11.84
N LEU A 381 -8.54 -18.77 11.92
CA LEU A 381 -9.95 -19.11 12.07
C LEU A 381 -10.30 -18.91 13.55
N ILE A 382 -11.25 -18.01 13.84
CA ILE A 382 -11.82 -17.85 15.18
C ILE A 382 -13.01 -18.81 15.23
N ASP A 383 -12.94 -19.82 16.10
CA ASP A 383 -14.10 -20.67 16.38
C ASP A 383 -15.19 -19.80 17.00
N GLY A 384 -16.37 -19.78 16.37
CA GLY A 384 -17.56 -19.05 16.82
C GLY A 384 -18.31 -19.78 17.92
#